data_AF-A0AAU0VXV7-F1
#
_entry.id   AF-A0AAU0VXV7-F1
#
_cell.length_a   1.000
_cell.length_b   1.000
_cell.length_c   1.000
_cell.angle_alpha   90.00
_cell.angle_beta   90.00
_cell.angle_gamma   90.00
#
_symmetry.space_group_name_H-M   'P 1'
#
loop_
_entity.id
_entity.type
_entity.pdbx_description
1 polymer ?
#
loop_
_entity_poly.entity_id
_entity_poly.type
_entity_poly.pdbx_seq_one_letter_code
_entity_poly.pdbx_strand_id
1 'polypeptide(L)'
;MITTTIEHSRVYGTTARVSDHHGWLKATLRQHGFEWSHSLNAFAAPGTRTWPFDPFKFAKVTGELRRCGFPVKVVVDNARPEADPVADAVTELFDLAYAVQRLGAALAQDMLARPSRVTAERVRQAQEAVEAATAKAEEIEQRPGVYEHPEMRNVWYLLNQGWTAVGLPPF
;
A
#
# COMPACT_ATOMS: atom_id res chain seq x y z
N MET A 1 -6.00 -23.58 -18.90
CA MET A 1 -4.62 -23.53 -18.40
C MET A 1 -4.50 -22.27 -17.55
N ILE A 2 -4.09 -22.41 -16.29
CA ILE A 2 -4.02 -21.28 -15.33
C ILE A 2 -2.66 -20.61 -15.52
N THR A 3 -2.62 -19.36 -16.00
CA THR A 3 -1.38 -18.63 -16.21
C THR A 3 -1.18 -17.60 -15.11
N THR A 4 0.07 -17.48 -14.63
CA THR A 4 0.48 -16.44 -13.70
C THR A 4 1.45 -15.50 -14.42
N THR A 5 1.15 -14.21 -14.43
CA THR A 5 2.08 -13.17 -14.88
C THR A 5 2.56 -12.40 -13.66
N ILE A 6 3.86 -12.48 -13.38
CA ILE A 6 4.51 -11.61 -12.41
C ILE A 6 5.07 -10.41 -13.15
N GLU A 7 4.57 -9.23 -12.82
CA GLU A 7 4.98 -7.97 -13.43
C GLU A 7 5.62 -7.09 -12.37
N HIS A 8 6.73 -6.45 -12.71
CA HIS A 8 7.30 -5.40 -11.88
C HIS A 8 7.33 -4.10 -12.64
N SER A 9 6.75 -3.06 -12.05
CA SER A 9 6.84 -1.68 -12.51
C SER A 9 7.07 -0.74 -11.33
N ARG A 10 7.57 0.48 -11.59
CA ARG A 10 7.69 1.51 -10.54
C ARG A 10 6.32 1.95 -10.00
N VAL A 11 5.30 1.95 -10.85
CA VAL A 11 3.94 2.40 -10.51
C VAL A 11 3.23 1.40 -9.59
N TYR A 12 3.27 0.12 -9.94
CA TYR A 12 2.49 -0.91 -9.25
C TYR A 12 3.33 -1.78 -8.32
N GLY A 13 4.66 -1.69 -8.40
CA GLY A 13 5.59 -2.61 -7.74
C GLY A 13 5.55 -3.98 -8.42
N THR A 14 5.98 -5.00 -7.70
CA THR A 14 5.84 -6.38 -8.14
C THR A 14 4.41 -6.87 -7.87
N THR A 15 3.68 -7.19 -8.93
CA THR A 15 2.34 -7.76 -8.89
C THR A 15 2.31 -9.13 -9.57
N ALA A 16 1.37 -9.98 -9.19
CA ALA A 16 1.09 -11.27 -9.78
C ALA A 16 -0.37 -11.33 -10.20
N ARG A 17 -0.59 -11.33 -11.51
CA ARG A 17 -1.90 -11.49 -12.14
C ARG A 17 -2.13 -12.96 -12.47
N VAL A 18 -3.31 -13.44 -12.15
CA VAL A 18 -3.67 -14.85 -12.23
C VAL A 18 -4.88 -14.97 -13.14
N SER A 19 -4.80 -15.80 -14.18
CA SER A 19 -5.92 -15.97 -15.13
C SER A 19 -7.11 -16.70 -14.50
N ASP A 20 -6.87 -17.40 -13.39
CA ASP A 20 -7.87 -18.15 -12.64
C ASP A 20 -7.44 -18.28 -11.17
N HIS A 21 -8.41 -18.44 -10.28
CA HIS A 21 -8.26 -18.38 -8.84
C HIS A 21 -8.02 -19.75 -8.21
N HIS A 22 -6.92 -20.42 -8.57
CA HIS A 22 -6.55 -21.70 -7.98
C HIS A 22 -6.01 -21.57 -6.53
N GLY A 23 -6.54 -22.38 -5.60
CA GLY A 23 -6.21 -22.28 -4.18
C GLY A 23 -4.71 -22.42 -3.86
N TRP A 24 -4.04 -23.37 -4.51
CA TRP A 24 -2.59 -23.59 -4.35
C TRP A 24 -1.78 -22.36 -4.77
N LEU A 25 -2.14 -21.74 -5.89
CA LEU A 25 -1.44 -20.60 -6.45
C LEU A 25 -1.55 -19.40 -5.50
N LYS A 26 -2.74 -19.16 -4.93
CA LYS A 26 -2.95 -18.12 -3.89
C LYS A 26 -2.12 -18.39 -2.64
N ALA A 27 -2.07 -19.64 -2.18
CA ALA A 27 -1.30 -20.03 -1.00
C ALA A 27 0.20 -19.79 -1.20
N THR A 28 0.74 -20.20 -2.35
CA THR A 28 2.15 -19.96 -2.70
C THR A 28 2.46 -18.47 -2.78
N LEU A 29 1.63 -17.65 -3.45
CA LEU A 29 1.85 -16.20 -3.51
C LEU A 29 1.88 -15.56 -2.12
N ARG A 30 0.93 -15.92 -1.24
CA ARG A 30 0.89 -15.43 0.16
C ARG A 30 2.10 -15.86 0.99
N GLN A 31 2.55 -17.10 0.84
CA GLN A 31 3.76 -17.60 1.52
C GLN A 31 5.01 -16.80 1.16
N HIS A 32 5.07 -16.27 -0.07
CA HIS A 32 6.16 -15.42 -0.55
C HIS A 32 5.88 -13.92 -0.38
N GLY A 33 4.93 -13.55 0.49
CA GLY A 33 4.69 -12.17 0.90
C GLY A 33 3.86 -11.33 -0.08
N PHE A 34 3.11 -11.96 -1.00
CA PHE A 34 2.13 -11.24 -1.81
C PHE A 34 0.77 -11.18 -1.10
N GLU A 35 0.12 -10.03 -1.20
CA GLU A 35 -1.20 -9.75 -0.64
C GLU A 35 -2.19 -9.40 -1.74
N TRP A 36 -3.48 -9.71 -1.57
CA TRP A 36 -4.47 -9.37 -2.57
C TRP A 36 -4.76 -7.86 -2.53
N SER A 37 -4.52 -7.17 -3.65
CA SER A 37 -4.90 -5.77 -3.85
C SER A 37 -6.19 -5.71 -4.65
N HIS A 38 -7.23 -5.14 -4.04
CA HIS A 38 -8.50 -4.91 -4.71
C HIS A 38 -8.41 -3.83 -5.80
N SER A 39 -7.57 -2.81 -5.62
CA SER A 39 -7.40 -1.74 -6.63
C SER A 39 -6.69 -2.23 -7.89
N LEU A 40 -5.69 -3.10 -7.74
CA LEU A 40 -4.93 -3.65 -8.86
C LEU A 40 -5.58 -4.90 -9.47
N ASN A 41 -6.62 -5.43 -8.81
CA ASN A 41 -7.22 -6.73 -9.09
C ASN A 41 -6.15 -7.83 -9.26
N ALA A 42 -5.15 -7.82 -8.37
CA ALA A 42 -3.95 -8.64 -8.48
C ALA A 42 -3.33 -8.89 -7.10
N PHE A 43 -2.46 -9.89 -7.00
CA PHE A 43 -1.61 -10.08 -5.82
C PHE A 43 -0.44 -9.10 -5.89
N ALA A 44 -0.22 -8.25 -4.91
CA ALA A 44 0.87 -7.29 -4.86
C ALA A 44 1.86 -7.66 -3.77
N ALA A 45 3.16 -7.52 -4.04
CA ALA A 45 4.21 -7.63 -3.03
C ALA A 45 4.46 -6.23 -2.42
N PRO A 46 4.12 -5.99 -1.14
CA PRO A 46 4.24 -4.67 -0.53
C PRO A 46 5.68 -4.15 -0.53
N GLY A 47 5.84 -2.82 -0.62
CA GLY A 47 7.14 -2.14 -0.53
C GLY A 47 8.06 -2.32 -1.74
N THR A 48 7.59 -2.95 -2.83
CA THR A 48 8.41 -3.22 -4.02
C THR A 48 8.39 -2.07 -5.04
N ARG A 49 7.55 -1.05 -4.85
CA ARG A 49 7.48 0.14 -5.73
C ARG A 49 8.74 0.99 -5.68
N THR A 50 9.32 1.11 -4.49
CA THR A 50 10.46 2.00 -4.21
C THR A 50 11.81 1.36 -4.50
N TRP A 51 11.85 0.05 -4.79
CA TRP A 51 13.08 -0.72 -5.01
C TRP A 51 13.14 -1.27 -6.42
N PRO A 52 14.34 -1.40 -7.03
CA PRO A 52 14.52 -2.16 -8.26
C PRO A 52 14.00 -3.60 -8.10
N PHE A 53 13.52 -4.19 -9.20
CA PHE A 53 13.16 -5.60 -9.22
C PHE A 53 14.32 -6.47 -8.73
N ASP A 54 14.11 -7.23 -7.66
CA ASP A 54 15.08 -8.19 -7.13
C ASP A 54 14.82 -9.58 -7.73
N PRO A 55 15.61 -10.00 -8.74
CA PRO A 55 15.39 -11.29 -9.40
C PRO A 55 15.61 -12.47 -8.46
N PHE A 56 16.44 -12.35 -7.42
CA PHE A 56 16.72 -13.44 -6.48
C PHE A 56 15.58 -13.64 -5.49
N LYS A 57 14.99 -12.55 -5.01
CA LYS A 57 13.79 -12.59 -4.15
C LYS A 57 12.61 -13.24 -4.86
N PHE A 58 12.41 -12.93 -6.14
CA PHE A 58 11.29 -13.47 -6.92
C PHE A 58 11.59 -14.77 -7.69
N ALA A 59 12.85 -15.23 -7.75
CA ALA A 59 13.21 -16.53 -8.32
C ALA A 59 12.62 -17.70 -7.54
N LYS A 60 12.51 -17.58 -6.20
CA LYS A 60 11.96 -18.65 -5.35
C LYS A 60 10.47 -18.90 -5.64
N VAL A 61 9.65 -17.84 -5.66
CA VAL A 61 8.21 -17.95 -5.94
C VAL A 61 7.94 -18.43 -7.38
N THR A 62 8.68 -17.90 -8.36
CA THR A 62 8.53 -18.32 -9.78
C THR A 62 8.93 -19.78 -9.98
N GLY A 63 9.99 -20.24 -9.31
CA GLY A 63 10.43 -21.63 -9.35
C GLY A 63 9.43 -22.59 -8.71
N GLU A 64 8.86 -22.23 -7.56
CA GLU A 64 7.87 -23.06 -6.86
C GLU A 64 6.56 -23.19 -7.65
N LEU A 65 6.05 -22.09 -8.18
CA LEU A 65 4.86 -22.10 -9.04
C LEU A 65 5.05 -22.98 -10.29
N ARG A 66 6.23 -22.91 -10.93
CA ARG A 66 6.56 -23.78 -12.08
C ARG A 66 6.65 -25.25 -11.71
N ARG A 67 7.21 -25.59 -10.54
CA ARG A 67 7.24 -26.98 -10.03
C ARG A 67 5.85 -27.52 -9.76
N CYS A 68 4.91 -26.67 -9.37
CA CYS A 68 3.51 -27.02 -9.19
C CYS A 68 2.71 -27.06 -10.51
N GLY A 69 3.37 -26.94 -11.67
CA GLY A 69 2.73 -27.06 -12.99
C GLY A 69 2.06 -25.78 -13.48
N PHE A 70 2.25 -24.65 -12.81
CA PHE A 70 1.71 -23.36 -13.25
C PHE A 70 2.70 -22.66 -14.21
N PRO A 71 2.31 -22.34 -15.46
CA PRO A 71 3.08 -21.47 -16.33
C PRO A 71 3.24 -20.08 -15.70
N VAL A 72 4.49 -19.63 -15.54
CA VAL A 72 4.81 -18.31 -15.00
C VAL A 72 5.58 -17.47 -16.03
N LYS A 73 4.96 -16.37 -16.44
CA LYS A 73 5.59 -15.30 -17.24
C LYS A 73 6.08 -14.21 -16.28
N VAL A 74 7.33 -13.77 -16.45
CA VAL A 74 7.88 -12.63 -15.70
C VAL A 74 8.08 -11.50 -16.69
N VAL A 75 7.46 -10.35 -16.44
CA VAL A 75 7.63 -9.13 -17.22
C VAL A 75 8.25 -8.08 -16.28
N VAL A 76 9.45 -7.62 -16.61
CA VAL A 76 10.10 -6.54 -15.86
C VAL A 76 10.05 -5.32 -16.76
N ASP A 77 9.15 -4.40 -16.44
CA ASP A 77 9.08 -3.13 -17.14
C ASP A 77 9.97 -2.11 -16.43
N ASN A 78 11.26 -2.14 -16.79
CA ASN A 78 12.22 -1.10 -16.45
C ASN A 78 12.25 0.01 -17.52
N ALA A 79 11.44 -0.11 -18.59
CA ALA A 79 11.30 0.95 -19.57
C ALA A 79 10.40 2.02 -18.95
N ARG A 80 10.89 3.26 -18.97
CA ARG A 80 10.26 4.41 -18.34
C ARG A 80 8.78 4.53 -18.75
N PRO A 81 7.82 4.67 -17.82
CA PRO A 81 6.86 5.74 -17.99
C PRO A 81 7.59 7.03 -17.63
N GLU A 82 7.39 8.11 -18.39
CA GLU A 82 7.66 9.44 -17.88
C GLU A 82 7.01 9.53 -16.49
N ALA A 83 7.73 10.01 -15.48
CA ALA A 83 7.23 10.06 -14.11
C ALA A 83 5.81 10.61 -14.14
N ASP A 84 4.82 9.78 -13.78
CA ASP A 84 3.43 10.22 -13.76
C ASP A 84 3.28 11.02 -12.47
N PRO A 85 3.32 12.36 -12.55
CA PRO A 85 3.37 13.19 -11.36
C PRO A 85 2.10 13.04 -10.52
N VAL A 86 1.00 12.59 -11.14
CA VAL A 86 -0.27 12.30 -10.47
C VAL A 86 -0.16 10.98 -9.73
N ALA A 87 0.31 9.91 -10.36
CA ALA A 87 0.46 8.61 -9.71
C ALA A 87 1.48 8.64 -8.55
N ASP A 88 2.56 9.41 -8.70
CA ASP A 88 3.55 9.62 -7.64
C ASP A 88 2.94 10.40 -6.47
N ALA A 89 2.17 11.46 -6.75
CA ALA A 89 1.47 12.25 -5.74
C ALA A 89 0.38 11.44 -5.00
N VAL A 90 -0.38 10.61 -5.71
CA VAL A 90 -1.38 9.71 -5.11
C VAL A 90 -0.69 8.65 -4.24
N THR A 91 0.48 8.15 -4.65
CA THR A 91 1.26 7.22 -3.82
C THR A 91 1.76 7.89 -2.54
N GLU A 92 2.31 9.11 -2.65
CA GLU A 92 2.73 9.94 -1.51
C GLU A 92 1.57 10.15 -0.52
N LEU A 93 0.36 10.41 -1.05
CA LEU A 93 -0.86 10.55 -0.27
C LEU A 93 -1.29 9.26 0.44
N PHE A 94 -1.19 8.10 -0.20
CA PHE A 94 -1.45 6.83 0.46
C PHE A 94 -0.47 6.53 1.58
N ASP A 95 0.82 6.77 1.36
CA ASP A 95 1.84 6.55 2.38
C ASP A 95 1.59 7.43 3.61
N LEU A 96 1.22 8.69 3.42
CA LEU A 96 0.78 9.59 4.48
C LEU A 96 -0.48 9.07 5.19
N ALA A 97 -1.50 8.67 4.43
CA ALA A 97 -2.76 8.19 4.97
C ALA A 97 -2.58 6.92 5.81
N TYR A 98 -1.76 5.97 5.36
CA TYR A 98 -1.42 4.77 6.14
C TYR A 98 -0.58 5.08 7.38
N ALA A 99 0.34 6.04 7.31
CA ALA A 99 1.11 6.47 8.46
C ALA A 99 0.20 7.06 9.56
N VAL A 100 -0.73 7.94 9.16
CA VAL A 100 -1.75 8.54 10.03
C VAL A 100 -2.67 7.47 10.62
N GLN A 101 -3.19 6.57 9.79
CA GLN A 101 -4.04 5.47 10.26
C GLN A 101 -3.31 4.58 11.28
N ARG A 102 -2.05 4.21 11.01
CA ARG A 102 -1.24 3.40 11.93
C ARG A 102 -0.94 4.11 13.25
N LEU A 103 -0.65 5.41 13.20
CA LEU A 103 -0.41 6.21 14.40
C LEU A 103 -1.67 6.27 15.26
N GLY A 104 -2.82 6.56 14.65
CA GLY A 104 -4.11 6.57 15.33
C GLY A 104 -4.46 5.21 15.92
N ALA A 105 -4.30 4.12 15.16
CA ALA A 105 -4.54 2.75 15.64
C ALA A 105 -3.62 2.38 16.81
N ALA A 106 -2.33 2.74 16.73
CA ALA A 106 -1.38 2.48 17.82
C ALA A 106 -1.73 3.27 19.09
N LEU A 107 -2.15 4.53 18.95
CA LEU A 107 -2.59 5.33 20.09
C LEU A 107 -3.88 4.77 20.71
N ALA A 108 -4.88 4.45 19.90
CA ALA A 108 -6.13 3.85 20.35
C ALA A 108 -5.89 2.51 21.07
N GLN A 109 -5.01 1.67 20.53
CA GLN A 109 -4.61 0.42 21.16
C GLN A 109 -3.89 0.66 22.51
N ASP A 110 -3.00 1.64 22.58
CA ASP A 110 -2.31 2.02 23.82
C ASP A 110 -3.30 2.55 24.86
N MET A 111 -4.30 3.36 24.47
CA MET A 111 -5.35 3.85 25.36
C MET A 111 -6.21 2.71 25.92
N LEU A 112 -6.50 1.68 25.12
CA LEU A 112 -7.26 0.51 25.55
C LEU A 112 -6.44 -0.44 26.44
N ALA A 113 -5.22 -0.77 26.04
CA ALA A 113 -4.42 -1.81 26.68
C ALA A 113 -3.56 -1.28 27.83
N ARG A 114 -3.14 -0.01 27.78
CA ARG A 114 -2.16 0.60 28.69
C ARG A 114 -2.48 2.08 28.96
N PRO A 115 -3.69 2.42 29.44
CA PRO A 115 -4.14 3.81 29.59
C PRO A 115 -3.20 4.65 30.48
N SER A 116 -2.61 4.07 31.52
CA SER A 116 -1.67 4.75 32.42
C SER A 116 -0.34 5.18 31.76
N ARG A 117 -0.04 4.68 30.55
CA ARG A 117 1.14 5.06 29.74
C ARG A 117 0.84 6.09 28.68
N VAL A 118 -0.43 6.47 28.49
CA VAL A 118 -0.84 7.49 27.53
C VAL A 118 -0.99 8.80 28.28
N THR A 119 0.03 9.65 28.17
CA THR A 119 0.01 11.00 28.74
C THR A 119 -0.71 11.96 27.81
N ALA A 120 -1.26 13.05 28.37
CA ALA A 120 -1.86 14.12 27.57
C ALA A 120 -0.87 14.68 26.53
N GLU A 121 0.41 14.76 26.90
CA GLU A 121 1.49 15.19 25.99
C GLU A 121 1.67 14.24 24.80
N ARG A 122 1.55 12.92 25.00
CA ARG A 122 1.67 11.95 23.91
C ARG A 122 0.46 11.99 22.97
N VAL A 123 -0.73 12.28 23.51
CA VAL A 123 -1.94 12.52 22.70
C VAL A 123 -1.77 13.79 21.87
N ARG A 124 -1.32 14.89 22.49
CA ARG A 124 -1.04 16.16 21.80
C ARG A 124 -0.04 15.98 20.66
N GLN A 125 1.08 15.28 20.90
CA GLN A 125 2.08 15.00 19.87
C GLN A 125 1.52 14.16 18.71
N ALA A 126 0.65 13.20 19.00
CA ALA A 126 -0.01 12.41 17.96
C ALA A 126 -0.99 13.25 17.15
N GLN A 127 -1.76 14.12 17.80
CA GLN A 127 -2.67 15.07 17.13
C GLN A 127 -1.89 16.02 16.22
N GLU A 128 -0.82 16.64 16.72
CA GLU A 128 0.04 17.54 15.93
C GLU A 128 0.69 16.83 14.72
N ALA A 129 1.11 15.57 14.89
CA ALA A 129 1.65 14.78 13.80
C ALA A 129 0.61 14.45 12.73
N VAL A 130 -0.63 14.15 13.14
CA VAL A 130 -1.74 13.89 12.22
C VAL A 130 -2.20 15.17 11.51
N GLU A 131 -2.27 16.30 12.22
CA GLU A 131 -2.57 17.61 11.64
C GLU A 131 -1.52 18.02 10.60
N ALA A 132 -0.23 17.88 10.92
CA ALA A 132 0.85 18.16 9.99
C ALA A 132 0.82 17.26 8.74
N ALA A 133 0.52 15.96 8.93
CA ALA A 133 0.38 15.03 7.81
C ALA A 133 -0.85 15.34 6.94
N THR A 134 -1.95 15.80 7.54
CA THR A 134 -3.17 16.18 6.83
C THR A 134 -2.97 17.46 6.04
N ALA A 135 -2.33 18.49 6.63
CA ALA A 135 -1.94 19.70 5.91
C ALA A 135 -1.03 19.37 4.72
N LYS A 136 -0.09 18.42 4.90
CA LYS A 136 0.75 17.94 3.80
C LYS A 136 -0.05 17.23 2.71
N ALA A 137 -1.06 16.46 3.09
CA ALA A 137 -1.95 15.79 2.14
C ALA A 137 -2.75 16.82 1.31
N GLU A 138 -3.28 17.86 1.94
CA GLU A 138 -3.97 18.96 1.24
C GLU A 138 -3.05 19.67 0.23
N GLU A 139 -1.78 19.91 0.57
CA GLU A 139 -0.80 20.46 -0.37
C GLU A 139 -0.56 19.56 -1.60
N ILE A 140 -0.53 18.24 -1.41
CA ILE A 140 -0.29 17.28 -2.49
C ILE A 140 -1.55 17.14 -3.36
N GLU A 141 -2.74 17.16 -2.75
CA GLU A 141 -4.02 17.11 -3.46
C GLU A 141 -4.21 18.29 -4.42
N GLN A 142 -3.70 19.47 -4.07
CA GLN A 142 -3.76 20.66 -4.93
C GLN A 142 -2.93 20.54 -6.22
N ARG A 143 -2.11 19.49 -6.38
CA ARG A 143 -1.38 19.26 -7.63
C ARG A 143 -2.36 18.88 -8.75
N PRO A 144 -2.16 19.37 -10.00
CA PRO A 144 -3.09 19.12 -11.10
C PRO A 144 -3.36 17.63 -11.32
N GLY A 145 -4.64 17.24 -11.38
CA GLY A 145 -5.08 15.87 -11.67
C GLY A 145 -5.10 14.91 -10.47
N VAL A 146 -4.63 15.35 -9.29
CA VAL A 146 -4.60 14.51 -8.08
C VAL A 146 -5.99 14.43 -7.45
N TYR A 147 -6.65 15.56 -7.22
CA TYR A 147 -8.01 15.61 -6.66
C TYR A 147 -9.01 14.73 -7.42
N GLU A 148 -8.95 14.76 -8.75
CA GLU A 148 -9.86 14.02 -9.62
C GLU A 148 -9.56 12.51 -9.67
N HIS A 149 -8.43 12.08 -9.10
CA HIS A 149 -8.02 10.68 -9.15
C HIS A 149 -9.00 9.80 -8.34
N PRO A 150 -9.50 8.68 -8.90
CA PRO A 150 -10.51 7.85 -8.23
C PRO A 150 -10.11 7.33 -6.84
N GLU A 151 -8.80 7.19 -6.61
CA GLU A 151 -8.26 6.68 -5.36
C GLU A 151 -8.24 7.71 -4.21
N MET A 152 -8.45 8.99 -4.49
CA MET A 152 -8.49 10.05 -3.46
C MET A 152 -9.55 9.79 -2.39
N ARG A 153 -10.67 9.16 -2.77
CA ARG A 153 -11.70 8.74 -1.81
C ARG A 153 -11.14 7.81 -0.73
N ASN A 154 -10.24 6.90 -1.10
CA ASN A 154 -9.64 5.96 -0.15
C ASN A 154 -8.58 6.65 0.72
N VAL A 155 -7.81 7.58 0.15
CA VAL A 155 -6.87 8.43 0.89
C VAL A 155 -7.58 9.18 2.01
N TRP A 156 -8.66 9.90 1.67
CA TRP A 156 -9.43 10.67 2.64
C TRP A 156 -10.12 9.82 3.70
N TYR A 157 -10.63 8.65 3.30
CA TYR A 157 -11.18 7.69 4.25
C TYR A 157 -10.14 7.25 5.29
N LEU A 158 -8.93 6.89 4.84
CA LEU A 158 -7.83 6.46 5.72
C LEU A 158 -7.32 7.59 6.62
N LEU A 159 -7.18 8.81 6.07
CA LEU A 159 -6.82 9.99 6.85
C LEU A 159 -7.86 10.26 7.95
N ASN A 160 -9.16 10.25 7.61
CA ASN A 160 -10.23 10.49 8.58
C ASN A 160 -10.26 9.41 9.68
N GLN A 161 -9.95 8.15 9.35
CA GLN A 161 -9.82 7.10 10.37
C GLN A 161 -8.68 7.39 11.37
N GLY A 162 -7.49 7.76 10.89
CA GLY A 162 -6.38 8.08 11.80
C GLY A 162 -6.62 9.36 12.59
N TRP A 163 -7.23 10.36 11.95
CA TRP A 163 -7.66 11.63 12.56
C TRP A 163 -8.62 11.44 13.72
N THR A 164 -9.70 10.72 13.49
CA THR A 164 -10.68 10.42 14.55
C THR A 164 -10.10 9.51 15.63
N ALA A 165 -9.19 8.60 15.28
CA ALA A 165 -8.53 7.72 16.25
C ALA A 165 -7.60 8.46 17.23
N VAL A 166 -7.07 9.64 16.86
CA VAL A 166 -6.32 10.51 17.79
C VAL A 166 -7.22 11.51 18.54
N GLY A 167 -8.55 11.40 18.39
CA GLY A 167 -9.53 12.21 19.13
C GLY A 167 -9.87 13.56 18.50
N LEU A 168 -9.54 13.77 17.22
CA LEU A 168 -9.92 14.97 16.47
C LEU A 168 -11.31 14.80 15.81
N PRO A 169 -12.06 15.90 15.56
CA PRO A 169 -13.41 15.83 15.01
C PRO A 169 -13.39 15.41 13.53
N PRO A 170 -14.27 14.49 13.06
CA PRO A 170 -14.24 14.03 11.67
C PRO A 170 -14.46 15.18 10.68
N PHE A 171 -13.81 15.08 9.52
CA PHE A 171 -14.06 15.91 8.34
C PHE A 171 -14.84 15.12 7.28
#